data_AF-A0A836QTK1-F1
#
_entry.id   AF-A0A836QTK1-F1
#
_cell.length_a   1.000
_cell.length_b   1.000
_cell.length_c   1.000
_cell.angle_alpha   90.00
_cell.angle_beta   90.00
_cell.angle_gamma   90.00
#
_symmetry.space_group_name_H-M   'P 1'
#
loop_
_entity.id
_entity.type
_entity.pdbx_description
1 polymer ?
#
loop_
_entity_poly.entity_id
_entity_poly.type
_entity_poly.pdbx_seq_one_letter_code
_entity_poly.pdbx_strand_id
1 'polypeptide(L)'
;MENERNERNAIVDIFIKKKAYEDKEKIYSFVAEFDKIKDYNSSYLPPMLSANYLFELNALDDSLKILNNISKPNSDLLNDIIFSLKSKIFANKRMCNQSLQFFQKINSYNSVMLDTKLYLKKCLKEKKA
;
A
#
# COMPACT_ATOMS: atom_id res chain seq x y z
N MET A 1 -6.46 23.45 9.57
CA MET A 1 -7.05 22.22 8.96
C MET A 1 -7.02 22.22 7.43
N GLU A 2 -6.97 23.39 6.77
CA GLU A 2 -6.94 23.48 5.30
C GLU A 2 -5.54 23.24 4.69
N ASN A 3 -4.47 23.66 5.39
CA ASN A 3 -3.09 23.51 4.90
C ASN A 3 -2.62 22.04 4.77
N GLU A 4 -2.98 21.14 5.68
CA GLU A 4 -2.61 19.71 5.58
C GLU A 4 -3.34 18.95 4.46
N ARG A 5 -4.50 19.47 4.01
CA ARG A 5 -5.27 18.89 2.91
C ARG A 5 -4.66 19.25 1.56
N ASN A 6 -4.11 20.47 1.45
CA ASN A 6 -3.44 20.97 0.25
C ASN A 6 -2.09 20.29 -0.03
N GLU A 7 -1.30 19.98 1.01
CA GLU A 7 -0.01 19.29 0.81
C GLU A 7 -0.18 17.83 0.33
N ARG A 8 -1.19 17.11 0.84
CA ARG A 8 -1.46 15.73 0.39
C ARG A 8 -1.97 15.65 -1.05
N ASN A 9 -2.73 16.65 -1.49
CA ASN A 9 -3.12 16.76 -2.90
C ASN A 9 -1.93 17.08 -3.80
N ALA A 10 -0.96 17.88 -3.34
CA ALA A 10 0.21 18.23 -4.14
C ALA A 10 1.09 17.01 -4.49
N ILE A 11 1.32 16.07 -3.55
CA ILE A 11 2.12 14.87 -3.82
C ILE A 11 1.42 13.94 -4.82
N VAL A 12 0.11 13.73 -4.64
CA VAL A 12 -0.71 12.91 -5.54
C VAL A 12 -0.77 13.54 -6.94
N ASP A 13 -0.96 14.86 -7.02
CA ASP A 13 -0.97 15.60 -8.29
C ASP A 13 0.40 15.58 -8.98
N ILE A 14 1.51 15.65 -8.23
CA ILE A 14 2.86 15.48 -8.78
C ILE A 14 3.02 14.07 -9.35
N PHE A 15 2.51 13.05 -8.66
CA PHE A 15 2.61 11.66 -9.09
C PHE A 15 1.81 11.38 -10.37
N ILE A 16 0.59 11.92 -10.45
CA ILE A 16 -0.28 11.84 -11.63
C ILE A 16 0.31 12.67 -12.78
N LYS A 17 0.67 13.94 -12.54
CA LYS A 17 1.23 14.84 -13.58
C LYS A 17 2.56 14.36 -14.12
N LYS A 18 3.42 13.76 -13.29
CA LYS A 18 4.71 13.21 -13.73
C LYS A 18 4.62 11.80 -14.30
N LYS A 19 3.42 11.17 -14.36
CA LYS A 19 3.26 9.77 -14.78
C LYS A 19 4.25 8.84 -14.06
N ALA A 20 4.58 9.13 -12.80
CA ALA A 20 5.63 8.42 -12.07
C ALA A 20 5.28 6.93 -11.88
N TYR A 21 4.01 6.56 -12.06
CA TYR A 21 3.52 5.19 -12.12
C TYR A 21 3.93 4.41 -13.38
N GLU A 22 4.36 5.09 -14.44
CA GLU A 22 4.87 4.46 -15.67
C GLU A 22 6.35 4.04 -15.52
N ASP A 23 7.05 4.53 -14.49
CA ASP A 23 8.41 4.14 -14.14
C ASP A 23 8.40 2.75 -13.47
N LYS A 24 8.34 1.72 -14.31
CA LYS A 24 8.26 0.30 -13.93
C LYS A 24 9.36 -0.11 -12.94
N GLU A 25 10.54 0.52 -13.01
CA GLU A 25 11.67 0.18 -12.15
C GLU A 25 11.44 0.48 -10.67
N LYS A 26 10.67 1.52 -10.35
CA LYS A 26 10.38 1.90 -8.95
C LYS A 26 9.20 1.16 -8.34
N ILE A 27 8.40 0.43 -9.13
CA ILE A 27 7.10 -0.12 -8.70
C ILE A 27 6.91 -1.56 -9.20
N TYR A 28 7.99 -2.35 -9.28
CA TYR A 28 7.98 -3.64 -9.98
C TYR A 28 7.02 -4.70 -9.40
N SER A 29 6.84 -4.77 -8.08
CA SER A 29 6.00 -5.81 -7.46
C SER A 29 4.52 -5.44 -7.46
N PHE A 30 4.22 -4.18 -7.19
CA PHE A 30 2.85 -3.68 -7.10
C PHE A 30 2.25 -3.56 -8.51
N VAL A 31 2.91 -2.90 -9.47
CA VAL A 31 2.38 -2.71 -10.85
C VAL A 31 2.07 -4.03 -11.56
N ALA A 32 2.87 -5.08 -11.34
CA ALA A 32 2.63 -6.38 -11.96
C ALA A 32 1.30 -7.03 -11.53
N GLU A 33 0.83 -6.75 -10.31
CA GLU A 33 -0.50 -7.18 -9.87
C GLU A 33 -1.60 -6.24 -10.40
N PHE A 34 -1.29 -4.97 -10.63
CA PHE A 34 -2.21 -3.97 -11.20
C PHE A 34 -2.47 -4.11 -12.70
N ASP A 35 -1.53 -4.62 -13.49
CA ASP A 35 -1.75 -4.92 -14.91
C ASP A 35 -2.88 -5.94 -15.14
N LYS A 36 -3.31 -6.65 -14.09
CA LYS A 36 -4.47 -7.55 -14.11
C LYS A 36 -5.80 -6.84 -13.88
N ILE A 37 -5.79 -5.55 -13.54
CA ILE A 37 -6.98 -4.74 -13.27
C ILE A 37 -7.42 -4.08 -14.57
N LYS A 38 -8.51 -4.57 -15.15
CA LYS A 38 -8.99 -4.18 -16.49
C LYS A 38 -9.49 -2.72 -16.58
N ASP A 39 -9.76 -2.06 -15.45
CA ASP A 39 -10.23 -0.67 -15.40
C ASP A 39 -9.22 0.25 -14.70
N TYR A 40 -8.25 0.74 -15.47
CA TYR A 40 -7.24 1.72 -15.04
C TYR A 40 -7.84 3.09 -14.63
N ASN A 41 -9.13 3.35 -14.93
CA ASN A 41 -9.85 4.58 -14.55
C ASN A 41 -10.38 4.58 -13.10
N SER A 42 -9.93 3.65 -12.26
CA SER A 42 -10.41 3.56 -10.88
C SER A 42 -9.83 4.68 -10.00
N SER A 43 -10.69 5.41 -9.28
CA SER A 43 -10.31 6.44 -8.30
C SER A 43 -9.44 5.92 -7.15
N TYR A 44 -9.25 4.59 -7.05
CA TYR A 44 -8.44 3.91 -6.04
C TYR A 44 -6.97 3.79 -6.45
N LEU A 45 -6.67 3.83 -7.74
CA LEU A 45 -5.33 3.54 -8.27
C LEU A 45 -4.29 4.61 -7.89
N PRO A 46 -4.53 5.92 -8.15
CA PRO A 46 -3.57 6.95 -7.76
C PRO A 46 -3.22 6.99 -6.26
N PRO A 47 -4.18 6.91 -5.31
CA PRO A 47 -3.83 6.90 -3.90
C PRO A 47 -3.12 5.61 -3.48
N MET A 48 -3.44 4.46 -4.08
CA MET A 48 -2.71 3.21 -3.81
C MET A 48 -1.24 3.29 -4.23
N LEU A 49 -0.96 3.81 -5.43
CA LEU A 49 0.40 3.99 -5.93
C LEU A 49 1.17 5.03 -5.09
N SER A 50 0.52 6.13 -4.72
CA SER A 50 1.11 7.15 -3.85
C SER A 50 1.48 6.59 -2.48
N ALA A 51 0.59 5.77 -1.89
CA ALA A 51 0.88 5.09 -0.63
C ALA A 51 2.05 4.11 -0.76
N ASN A 52 2.11 3.33 -1.84
CA ASN A 52 3.21 2.40 -2.06
C ASN A 52 4.55 3.15 -2.19
N TYR A 53 4.60 4.25 -2.94
CA TYR A 53 5.79 5.07 -3.05
C TYR A 53 6.25 5.63 -1.69
N LEU A 54 5.33 6.16 -0.88
CA LEU A 54 5.66 6.64 0.46
C LEU A 54 6.17 5.50 1.37
N PHE A 55 5.65 4.29 1.21
CA PHE A 55 6.16 3.11 1.91
C PHE A 55 7.61 2.80 1.50
N GLU A 56 7.94 2.81 0.21
CA GLU A 56 9.31 2.59 -0.30
C GLU A 56 10.29 3.66 0.19
N LEU A 57 9.82 4.90 0.36
CA LEU A 57 10.60 5.99 1.00
C LEU A 57 10.68 5.89 2.52
N ASN A 58 10.10 4.85 3.13
CA ASN A 58 9.97 4.69 4.58
C ASN A 58 9.18 5.82 5.29
N ALA A 59 8.36 6.58 4.55
CA ALA A 59 7.38 7.54 5.06
C ALA A 59 6.10 6.81 5.50
N LEU A 60 6.25 5.93 6.50
CA LEU A 60 5.25 4.93 6.89
C LEU A 60 3.91 5.54 7.35
N ASP A 61 3.96 6.63 8.11
CA ASP A 61 2.75 7.30 8.61
C ASP A 61 1.95 7.96 7.50
N ASP A 62 2.61 8.65 6.57
CA ASP A 62 1.94 9.29 5.42
C ASP A 62 1.36 8.26 4.46
N SER A 63 2.09 7.17 4.21
CA SER A 63 1.59 6.02 3.46
C SER A 63 0.29 5.48 4.06
N LEU A 64 0.28 5.22 5.37
CA LEU A 64 -0.91 4.72 6.07
C LEU A 64 -2.06 5.74 6.06
N LYS A 65 -1.74 7.04 6.17
CA LYS A 65 -2.71 8.16 6.08
C LYS A 65 -3.46 8.13 4.75
N ILE A 66 -2.75 7.88 3.64
CA ILE A 66 -3.36 7.74 2.31
C ILE A 66 -4.25 6.49 2.27
N LEU A 67 -3.74 5.33 2.69
CA LEU A 67 -4.50 4.06 2.65
C LEU A 67 -5.75 4.04 3.52
N ASN A 68 -5.82 4.83 4.58
CA ASN A 68 -7.01 4.95 5.41
C ASN A 68 -8.09 5.84 4.78
N ASN A 69 -7.72 6.67 3.80
CA ASN A 69 -8.65 7.53 3.07
C ASN A 69 -9.23 6.88 1.81
N ILE A 70 -8.71 5.71 1.40
CA ILE A 70 -9.25 4.96 0.26
C ILE A 70 -10.55 4.29 0.70
N SER A 71 -11.66 4.63 0.03
CA SER A 71 -12.92 3.92 0.23
C SER A 71 -12.76 2.45 -0.16
N LYS A 72 -13.51 1.55 0.50
CA LYS A 72 -13.39 0.11 0.28
C LYS A 72 -13.69 -0.23 -1.20
N PRO A 73 -12.71 -0.73 -1.99
CA PRO A 73 -12.97 -1.12 -3.37
C PRO A 73 -13.88 -2.36 -3.44
N ASN A 74 -14.63 -2.49 -4.54
CA ASN A 74 -15.41 -3.70 -4.84
C ASN A 74 -14.54 -4.83 -5.43
N SER A 75 -13.25 -4.57 -5.70
CA SER A 75 -12.32 -5.57 -6.22
C SER A 75 -11.58 -6.26 -5.07
N ASP A 76 -11.66 -7.59 -5.03
CA ASP A 76 -10.94 -8.41 -4.05
C ASP A 76 -9.43 -8.23 -4.16
N LEU A 77 -8.90 -8.12 -5.38
CA LEU A 77 -7.48 -7.86 -5.61
C LEU A 77 -7.05 -6.52 -5.01
N LEU A 78 -7.82 -5.46 -5.25
CA LEU A 78 -7.52 -4.14 -4.67
C LEU A 78 -7.59 -4.18 -3.14
N ASN A 79 -8.58 -4.86 -2.57
CA ASN A 79 -8.68 -5.03 -1.12
C ASN A 79 -7.45 -5.77 -0.55
N ASP A 80 -7.07 -6.90 -1.15
CA ASP A 80 -5.90 -7.68 -0.74
C ASP A 80 -4.62 -6.84 -0.80
N ILE A 81 -4.44 -6.05 -1.85
CA ILE A 81 -3.29 -5.16 -2.00
C ILE A 81 -3.29 -4.04 -0.92
N ILE A 82 -4.44 -3.41 -0.63
CA ILE A 82 -4.54 -2.42 0.45
C ILE A 82 -4.17 -3.06 1.80
N PHE A 83 -4.70 -4.25 2.08
CA PHE A 83 -4.41 -4.97 3.32
C PHE A 83 -2.95 -5.40 3.40
N SER A 84 -2.36 -5.84 2.29
CA SER A 84 -0.94 -6.13 2.17
C SER A 84 -0.09 -4.93 2.56
N LEU A 85 -0.33 -3.77 1.94
CA LEU A 85 0.48 -2.58 2.21
C LEU A 85 0.31 -2.09 3.64
N LYS A 86 -0.92 -2.08 4.19
CA LYS A 86 -1.15 -1.78 5.62
C LYS A 86 -0.39 -2.75 6.52
N SER A 87 -0.44 -4.05 6.23
CA SER A 87 0.27 -5.07 7.02
C SER A 87 1.79 -4.84 7.01
N LYS A 88 2.39 -4.56 5.84
CA LYS A 88 3.81 -4.25 5.70
C LYS A 88 4.22 -2.98 6.44
N ILE A 89 3.40 -1.93 6.35
CA ILE A 89 3.63 -0.68 7.09
C ILE A 89 3.68 -0.96 8.60
N PHE A 90 2.66 -1.63 9.15
CA PHE A 90 2.65 -1.96 10.58
C PHE A 90 3.81 -2.86 10.98
N ALA A 91 4.24 -3.79 10.12
CA ALA A 91 5.42 -4.61 10.37
C ALA A 91 6.69 -3.76 10.48
N ASN A 92 6.93 -2.84 9.55
CA ASN A 92 8.08 -1.92 9.59
C ASN A 92 8.04 -0.98 10.80
N LYS A 93 6.85 -0.60 11.26
CA LYS A 93 6.65 0.15 12.52
C LYS A 93 6.80 -0.71 13.79
N ARG A 94 7.18 -2.00 13.68
CA ARG A 94 7.25 -2.98 14.79
C ARG A 94 5.91 -3.23 15.50
N MET A 95 4.80 -2.87 14.87
CA MET A 95 3.44 -3.06 15.37
C MET A 95 2.88 -4.41 14.89
N CYS A 96 3.51 -5.51 15.31
CA CYS A 96 3.28 -6.83 14.71
C CYS A 96 1.85 -7.36 14.87
N ASN A 97 1.15 -6.97 15.94
CA ASN A 97 -0.25 -7.38 16.15
C ASN A 97 -1.17 -6.73 15.11
N GLN A 98 -1.02 -5.44 14.84
CA GLN A 98 -1.74 -4.73 13.79
C GLN A 98 -1.36 -5.26 12.41
N SER A 99 -0.07 -5.54 12.19
CA SER A 99 0.39 -6.19 10.96
C SER A 99 -0.32 -7.53 10.72
N LEU A 100 -0.43 -8.38 11.76
CA LEU A 100 -1.15 -9.65 11.70
C LEU A 100 -2.65 -9.47 11.41
N GLN A 101 -3.31 -8.50 12.05
CA GLN A 101 -4.73 -8.22 11.82
C GLN A 101 -5.04 -7.87 10.36
N PHE A 102 -4.16 -7.12 9.69
CA PHE A 102 -4.32 -6.82 8.27
C PHE A 102 -3.91 -7.99 7.37
N PHE A 103 -2.85 -8.72 7.72
CA PHE A 103 -2.44 -9.92 6.99
C PHE A 103 -3.56 -10.97 6.91
N GLN A 104 -4.28 -11.19 8.01
CA GLN A 104 -5.40 -12.15 8.07
C GLN A 104 -6.59 -11.79 7.17
N LYS A 105 -6.64 -10.56 6.66
CA LYS A 105 -7.69 -10.11 5.72
C LYS A 105 -7.33 -10.39 4.27
N ILE A 106 -6.09 -10.77 3.97
CA ILE A 106 -5.63 -11.14 2.62
C ILE A 106 -6.05 -12.59 2.37
N ASN A 107 -7.06 -12.80 1.54
CA ASN A 107 -7.68 -14.12 1.40
C ASN A 107 -8.01 -14.52 -0.04
N SER A 108 -7.78 -13.65 -1.01
CA SER A 108 -8.18 -13.88 -2.39
C SER A 108 -6.99 -14.23 -3.30
N TYR A 109 -5.82 -13.62 -3.07
CA TYR A 109 -4.63 -13.79 -3.92
C TYR A 109 -3.41 -14.29 -3.12
N ASN A 110 -3.01 -15.53 -3.42
CA ASN A 110 -1.86 -16.17 -2.77
C ASN A 110 -0.53 -15.41 -3.00
N SER A 111 -0.33 -14.76 -4.15
CA SER A 111 0.86 -13.97 -4.43
C SER A 111 1.02 -12.83 -3.44
N VAL A 112 -0.04 -12.04 -3.26
CA VAL A 112 -0.14 -10.93 -2.31
C VAL A 112 0.16 -11.41 -0.90
N MET A 113 -0.45 -12.53 -0.51
CA MET A 113 -0.26 -13.12 0.82
C MET A 113 1.20 -13.52 1.05
N LEU A 114 1.83 -14.22 0.10
CA LEU A 114 3.20 -14.71 0.24
C LEU A 114 4.21 -13.57 0.38
N ASP A 115 4.06 -12.53 -0.44
CA ASP A 115 4.90 -11.33 -0.39
C ASP A 115 4.77 -10.61 0.97
N THR A 116 3.53 -10.43 1.45
CA THR A 116 3.25 -9.80 2.74
C THR A 116 3.81 -10.61 3.93
N LYS A 117 3.76 -11.94 3.84
CA LYS A 117 4.18 -12.86 4.92
C LYS A 117 5.65 -12.67 5.32
N LEU A 118 6.51 -12.24 4.40
CA LEU A 118 7.93 -11.99 4.69
C LEU A 118 8.11 -10.87 5.72
N TYR A 119 7.38 -9.77 5.55
CA TYR A 119 7.41 -8.63 6.47
C TYR A 119 6.88 -9.01 7.86
N LEU A 120 5.74 -9.70 7.92
CA LEU A 120 5.15 -10.15 9.18
C LEU A 120 6.09 -11.11 9.94
N LYS A 121 6.71 -12.06 9.24
CA LYS A 121 7.69 -12.98 9.85
C LYS A 121 8.87 -12.24 10.47
N LYS A 122 9.41 -11.22 9.78
CA LYS A 122 10.51 -10.40 10.29
C LYS A 122 10.09 -9.68 11.58
N CYS A 123 8.93 -9.02 11.57
CA CYS A 123 8.40 -8.33 12.75
C CYS A 123 8.23 -9.29 13.95
N LEU A 124 7.60 -10.45 13.74
CA LEU A 124 7.33 -11.42 14.81
C LEU A 124 8.60 -12.07 15.36
N LYS A 125 9.67 -12.18 14.57
CA LYS A 125 10.98 -12.66 15.03
C LYS A 125 11.70 -11.59 15.86
N GLU A 126 11.69 -10.34 15.41
CA GLU A 126 12.30 -9.21 16.14
C GLU A 126 11.62 -8.96 17.49
N LYS A 127 10.33 -9.28 17.64
CA LYS A 127 9.63 -9.22 18.94
C LYS A 127 10.17 -10.21 20.00
N LYS A 128 10.89 -11.25 19.57
CA LYS A 128 11.42 -12.31 20.47
C LYS A 128 12.88 -12.10 20.88
N ALA A 129 13.57 -11.14 20.27
CA ALA A 129 14.95 -10.76 20.59
C ALA A 129 14.95 -9.59 21.59
#